data_AF-D6U2I6-F1
#
_entry.id   AF-D6U2I6-F1
#
_cell.length_a   1.000
_cell.length_b   1.000
_cell.length_c   1.000
_cell.angle_alpha   90.00
_cell.angle_beta   90.00
_cell.angle_gamma   90.00
#
_symmetry.space_group_name_H-M   'P 1'
#
loop_
_entity.id
_entity.type
_entity.pdbx_description
1 polymer ?
#
loop_
_entity_poly.entity_id
_entity_poly.type
_entity_poly.pdbx_seq_one_letter_code
_entity_poly.pdbx_strand_id
1 'polypeptide(L)' 'MVLDWRRLVRAQTEPKLWLKLRHLRTHAVIERTLEADTKLKLVPIERLPVVFMY' A
#
# COMPACT_ATOMS: atom_id res chain seq x y z
N MET A 1 0.27 0.81 5.63
CA MET A 1 -1.10 0.65 5.11
C MET A 1 -1.14 1.17 3.68
N VAL A 2 -1.78 0.46 2.77
CA VAL A 2 -1.98 0.94 1.39
C VAL A 2 -3.09 2.00 1.41
N LEU A 3 -2.82 3.17 0.83
CA LEU A 3 -3.79 4.25 0.65
C LEU A 3 -4.37 4.25 -0.76
N ASP A 4 -3.52 4.08 -1.76
CA ASP A 4 -3.88 3.98 -3.19
C ASP A 4 -2.87 3.07 -3.90
N TRP A 5 -3.29 2.48 -5.01
CA TRP A 5 -2.41 1.68 -5.86
C TRP A 5 -2.86 1.75 -7.32
N ARG A 6 -1.89 1.69 -8.24
CA ARG A 6 -2.15 1.71 -9.68
C ARG A 6 -1.23 0.73 -10.39
N ARG A 7 -1.81 -0.08 -11.27
CA ARG A 7 -1.04 -0.93 -12.18
C ARG A 7 -0.65 -0.10 -13.41
N LEU A 8 0.64 -0.01 -13.67
CA LEU A 8 1.21 0.66 -14.83
C LEU A 8 1.59 -0.41 -15.86
N VAL A 9 0.78 -0.54 -16.91
CA VAL A 9 1.04 -1.45 -18.03
C VAL A 9 1.58 -0.63 -19.18
N ARG A 10 2.80 -0.91 -19.64
CA ARG A 10 3.35 -0.36 -20.89
C ARG A 10 3.46 -1.50 -21.90
N ALA A 11 3.11 -1.25 -23.16
CA ALA A 11 2.96 -2.26 -24.21
C ALA A 11 4.21 -3.11 -24.51
N GLN A 12 5.39 -2.74 -24.00
CA GLN A 12 6.66 -3.43 -24.22
C GLN A 12 7.53 -3.54 -22.96
N THR A 13 6.98 -3.32 -21.76
CA THR A 13 7.75 -3.38 -20.51
C THR A 13 7.02 -4.21 -19.47
N GLU A 14 7.79 -4.86 -18.60
CA GLU A 14 7.26 -5.56 -17.44
C GLU A 14 6.28 -4.65 -16.66
N PRO A 15 5.14 -5.20 -16.22
CA PRO A 15 4.12 -4.42 -15.53
C PRO A 15 4.69 -3.89 -14.21
N LYS A 16 4.48 -2.59 -13.96
CA LYS A 16 4.89 -1.95 -12.71
C LYS A 16 3.68 -1.68 -11.82
N LEU A 17 3.91 -1.64 -10.52
CA LEU A 17 2.92 -1.31 -9.51
C LEU A 17 3.34 -0.03 -8.81
N TRP A 18 2.55 1.03 -8.99
CA TRP A 18 2.71 2.23 -8.19
C TRP A 18 1.85 2.12 -6.94
N LEU A 19 2.43 2.44 -5.79
CA LEU A 19 1.83 2.33 -4.47
C LEU A 19 1.97 3.65 -3.72
N LYS A 20 0.86 4.09 -3.13
CA LYS A 20 0.82 5.13 -2.11
C LYS A 20 0.57 4.47 -0.76
N LEU A 21 1.53 4.59 0.14
CA LEU A 21 1.56 3.92 1.43
C LEU A 21 1.57 4.94 2.56
N ARG A 22 0.92 4.60 3.68
CA ARG A 22 1.07 5.28 4.97
C ARG A 22 1.85 4.39 5.92
N HIS A 23 2.95 4.92 6.46
CA HIS A 23 3.67 4.30 7.55
C HIS A 23 2.79 4.29 8.80
N LEU A 24 2.58 3.13 9.43
CA LEU A 24 1.65 3.01 10.56
C LEU A 24 2.13 3.75 11.80
N ARG A 25 3.43 3.63 12.14
CA ARG A 25 4.04 4.28 13.32
C ARG A 25 4.28 5.79 13.16
N THR A 26 4.87 6.22 12.05
CA THR A 26 5.29 7.62 11.86
C THR A 26 4.29 8.45 11.06
N HIS A 27 3.21 7.83 10.57
CA HIS A 27 2.20 8.45 9.69
C HIS A 27 2.73 9.03 8.38
N ALA A 28 4.03 8.87 8.09
CA ALA A 28 4.65 9.35 6.86
C ALA A 28 3.98 8.72 5.62
N VAL A 29 3.75 9.54 4.59
CA VAL A 29 3.26 9.10 3.29
C VAL A 29 4.46 8.78 2.41
N ILE A 30 4.44 7.59 1.82
CA ILE A 30 5.51 7.07 0.98
C ILE A 30 4.90 6.68 -0.36
N GLU A 31 5.42 7.21 -1.45
CA GLU A 31 5.06 6.82 -2.81
C GLU A 31 6.21 6.02 -3.42
N ARG A 32 5.92 4.82 -3.93
CA ARG A 32 6.92 3.95 -4.55
C ARG A 32 6.36 3.19 -5.74
N THR A 33 7.21 3.00 -6.74
CA THR A 33 6.96 2.11 -7.87
C THR A 33 7.78 0.84 -7.67
N LEU A 34 7.12 -0.31 -7.76
CA LEU A 34 7.69 -1.64 -7.65
C LEU A 34 7.46 -2.41 -8.96
N GLU A 35 8.27 -3.42 -9.24
CA GLU A 35 7.95 -4.40 -10.27
C GLU A 35 6.74 -5.24 -9.80
N ALA A 36 5.85 -5.64 -10.70
CA ALA A 36 4.60 -6.32 -10.30
C ALA A 36 4.83 -7.66 -9.59
N ASP A 37 5.97 -8.33 -9.83
CA ASP A 37 6.32 -9.60 -9.17
C ASP A 37 7.04 -9.41 -7.81
N THR A 38 7.14 -8.15 -7.33
CA THR A 38 7.76 -7.89 -6.03
C THR A 38 6.94 -8.54 -4.92
N LYS A 39 7.55 -9.50 -4.22
CA LYS A 39 6.92 -10.16 -3.06
C LYS A 39 6.83 -9.20 -1.88
N LEU A 40 5.61 -8.93 -1.44
CA LEU A 40 5.32 -8.12 -0.25
C LEU A 40 4.77 -9.02 0.85
N LYS A 41 5.23 -8.80 2.09
CA LYS A 41 4.63 -9.45 3.26
C LYS A 41 3.37 -8.71 3.67
N LEU A 42 2.23 -9.38 3.62
CA LEU A 42 0.98 -8.87 4.17
C LEU A 42 1.07 -8.89 5.70
N VAL A 43 0.78 -7.76 6.33
CA VAL A 43 0.72 -7.62 7.78
C VAL A 43 -0.76 -7.47 8.15
N PRO A 44 -1.38 -8.47 8.77
CA PRO A 44 -2.77 -8.36 9.23
C PRO A 44 -2.85 -7.30 10.33
N ILE A 45 -3.89 -6.48 10.27
CA ILE A 45 -4.18 -5.45 11.29
C ILE A 45 -5.61 -5.70 11.76
N GLU A 46 -5.75 -6.12 13.01
CA GLU A 46 -7.05 -6.29 13.64
C GLU A 46 -7.71 -4.92 13.83
N ARG A 47 -8.92 -4.77 13.30
CA ARG A 47 -9.73 -3.55 13.45
C ARG A 47 -10.79 -3.82 14.50
N LEU A 48 -10.60 -3.29 15.70
CA LEU A 48 -11.57 -3.39 16.77
C LEU A 48 -12.65 -2.32 16.58
N PRO A 49 -13.94 -2.67 16.57
CA PRO A 49 -15.01 -1.69 16.58
C PRO A 49 -14.96 -0.95 17.92
N VAL A 50 -14.82 0.38 17.86
CA VAL A 50 -14.80 1.23 19.04
C VAL A 50 -15.99 2.19 18.99
N VAL A 51 -16.72 2.27 20.09
CA VAL A 51 -17.73 3.30 20.32
C VAL A 51 -17.06 4.37 21.18
N PHE A 52 -17.03 5.60 20.71
CA PHE A 52 -16.58 6.73 21.52
C PHE A 52 -17.66 7.00 22.58
N MET A 53 -17.37 6.66 23.84
CA MET A 53 -18.21 7.02 24.97
C MET A 53 -17.70 8.36 25.52
N TYR A 54 -18.41 9.43 25.21
CA TYR A 54 -18.28 10.75 25.84
C TYR A 54 -19.66 11.30 26.14
#